data_AF-A0A6A3LCQ7-F1
#
_entry.id   AF-A0A6A3LCQ7-F1
#
_cell.length_a   1.000
_cell.length_b   1.000
_cell.length_c   1.000
_cell.angle_alpha   90.00
_cell.angle_beta   90.00
_cell.angle_gamma   90.00
#
_symmetry.space_group_name_H-M   'P 1'
#
loop_
_entity.id
_entity.type
_entity.pdbx_description
1 polymer ?
#
loop_
_entity_poly.entity_id
_entity_poly.type
_entity_poly.pdbx_seq_one_letter_code
_entity_poly.pdbx_strand_id
1 'polypeptide(L)'
;MATDNPGVVSCRAGPNGEVVTQDLRRSFDSIPTSDEKVRDLFESHLDPLQPPLPNFEKKQQMFNKVRMYVPDEFRSDPIYDAPNDEEEQKANEAKKARRKASAKKKKVATTAAEAKETTSAPAGGEAGEQESEAAGAKHAKQPRKRARKEK
;
A
#
# COMPACT_ATOMS: atom_id res chain seq x y z
N MET A 1 5.82 23.33 -11.02
CA MET A 1 6.22 24.03 -9.78
C MET A 1 7.70 24.28 -9.86
N ALA A 2 8.11 25.40 -10.47
CA ALA A 2 9.51 25.83 -10.39
C ALA A 2 9.65 26.56 -9.06
N THR A 3 10.23 25.91 -8.06
CA THR A 3 10.67 26.63 -6.86
C THR A 3 11.87 27.47 -7.25
N ASP A 4 11.84 28.77 -6.94
CA ASP A 4 12.93 29.70 -7.29
C ASP A 4 14.30 29.24 -6.76
N ASN A 5 14.33 28.37 -5.73
CA ASN A 5 15.56 27.80 -5.15
C ASN A 5 15.52 26.26 -5.12
N PRO A 6 16.11 25.56 -6.10
CA PRO A 6 16.16 24.11 -6.12
C PRO A 6 17.04 23.57 -4.98
N GLY A 7 16.60 22.48 -4.35
CA GLY A 7 17.30 21.87 -3.22
C GLY A 7 17.00 22.51 -1.85
N VAL A 8 16.21 23.58 -1.78
CA VAL A 8 15.73 24.16 -0.51
C VAL A 8 14.29 23.71 -0.26
N VAL A 9 14.02 23.11 0.90
CA VAL A 9 12.69 22.62 1.27
C VAL A 9 12.15 23.38 2.47
N SER A 10 10.84 23.57 2.49
CA SER A 10 10.13 24.11 3.66
C SER A 10 9.37 22.97 4.34
N CYS A 11 9.71 22.69 5.59
CA CYS A 11 9.18 21.60 6.38
C CYS A 11 8.32 22.16 7.51
N ARG A 12 7.21 21.48 7.83
CA ARG A 12 6.41 21.74 9.02
C ARG A 12 6.22 20.45 9.81
N ALA A 13 6.28 20.53 11.13
CA ALA A 13 6.00 19.38 12.00
C ALA A 13 4.50 18.98 12.00
N GLY A 14 3.61 19.91 11.64
CA GLY A 14 2.17 19.69 11.51
C GLY A 14 1.52 20.78 10.66
N PRO A 15 0.20 20.70 10.40
CA PRO A 15 -0.50 21.63 9.50
C PRO A 15 -0.33 23.11 9.91
N ASN A 16 -0.41 23.35 11.22
CA ASN A 16 -0.26 24.67 11.84
C ASN A 16 1.11 24.85 12.52
N GLY A 17 2.07 23.96 12.24
CA GLY A 17 3.42 24.05 12.79
C GLY A 17 4.23 25.17 12.14
N GLU A 18 5.26 25.63 12.84
CA GLU A 18 6.22 26.58 12.31
C GLU A 18 6.93 26.01 11.07
N VAL A 19 7.24 26.89 10.11
CA VAL A 19 7.94 26.52 8.89
C VAL A 19 9.44 26.57 9.13
N VAL A 20 10.08 25.42 9.02
CA VAL A 20 11.54 25.31 9.05
C VAL A 20 12.02 25.15 7.62
N THR A 21 12.86 26.08 7.17
CA THR A 21 13.52 25.97 5.86
C THR A 21 14.83 25.22 6.01
N GLN A 22 15.02 24.17 5.21
CA GLN A 22 16.24 23.37 5.20
C GLN A 22 16.84 23.34 3.80
N ASP A 23 18.12 23.64 3.72
CA ASP A 23 18.89 23.52 2.49
C ASP A 23 19.48 22.10 2.39
N LEU A 24 19.04 21.35 1.38
CA LEU A 24 19.46 19.98 1.11
C LEU A 24 20.56 19.92 0.04
N ARG A 25 21.03 21.08 -0.46
CA ARG A 25 22.12 21.11 -1.45
C ARG A 25 23.38 20.52 -0.83
N ARG A 26 24.04 19.65 -1.58
CA ARG A 26 25.31 19.06 -1.16
C ARG A 26 26.33 20.17 -0.95
N SER A 27 27.00 20.16 0.20
CA SER A 27 28.15 21.01 0.47
C SER A 27 29.44 20.23 0.28
N PHE A 28 30.42 20.82 -0.39
CA PHE A 28 31.80 20.33 -0.46
C PHE A 28 32.71 21.41 0.13
N ASP A 29 33.59 21.04 1.06
CA ASP A 29 34.42 22.01 1.82
C ASP A 29 33.60 23.17 2.41
N SER A 30 32.43 22.87 2.98
CA SER A 30 31.46 23.84 3.51
C SER A 30 30.89 24.86 2.51
N ILE A 31 31.16 24.70 1.21
CA ILE A 31 30.59 25.50 0.13
C ILE A 31 29.37 24.77 -0.43
N PRO A 32 28.15 25.35 -0.37
CA PRO A 32 26.97 24.75 -0.96
C PRO A 32 27.04 24.77 -2.48
N THR A 33 26.52 23.71 -3.12
CA THR A 33 26.33 23.69 -4.58
C THR A 33 25.43 24.85 -5.00
N SER A 34 25.80 25.59 -6.04
CA SER A 34 24.96 26.68 -6.57
C SER A 34 23.63 26.15 -7.10
N ASP A 35 22.60 26.97 -6.99
CA ASP A 35 21.28 26.71 -7.56
C ASP A 35 21.34 26.42 -9.07
N GLU A 36 22.16 27.15 -9.82
CA GLU A 36 22.38 26.93 -11.26
C GLU A 36 22.88 25.51 -11.55
N LYS A 37 23.89 25.04 -10.81
CA LYS A 37 24.44 23.68 -10.96
C LYS A 37 23.43 22.61 -10.59
N VAL A 38 22.56 22.89 -9.62
CA VAL A 38 21.48 21.98 -9.27
C VAL A 38 20.49 21.91 -10.44
N ARG A 39 20.03 23.03 -10.99
CA ARG A 39 19.12 23.04 -12.16
C ARG A 39 19.71 22.28 -13.34
N ASP A 40 20.97 22.57 -13.67
CA ASP A 40 21.68 21.90 -14.76
C ASP A 40 21.71 20.38 -14.56
N LEU A 41 21.99 19.91 -13.33
CA LEU A 41 21.95 18.47 -13.01
C LEU A 41 20.55 17.87 -13.19
N PHE A 42 19.50 18.58 -12.77
CA PHE A 42 18.11 18.12 -12.95
C PHE A 42 17.71 18.06 -14.44
N GLU A 43 18.17 19.00 -15.27
CA GLU A 43 17.81 19.05 -16.69
C GLU A 43 18.62 18.11 -17.56
N SER A 44 19.93 17.97 -17.30
CA SER A 44 20.84 17.20 -18.15
C SER A 44 20.93 15.72 -17.78
N HIS A 45 20.67 15.34 -16.53
CA HIS A 45 20.87 13.96 -16.05
C HIS A 45 19.59 13.24 -15.60
N LEU A 46 18.44 13.93 -15.56
CA LEU A 46 17.17 13.25 -15.27
C LEU A 46 16.38 13.05 -16.55
N ASP A 47 16.37 11.80 -17.01
CA ASP A 47 15.47 11.39 -18.09
C ASP A 47 14.02 11.54 -17.61
N PRO A 48 13.14 12.19 -18.40
CA PRO A 48 11.72 12.22 -18.12
C PRO A 48 11.18 10.79 -18.00
N LEU A 49 10.67 10.45 -16.81
CA LEU A 49 10.04 9.16 -16.61
C LEU A 49 8.79 9.06 -17.50
N GLN A 50 8.69 7.97 -18.26
CA GLN A 50 7.46 7.67 -18.96
C GLN A 50 6.33 7.49 -17.94
N PRO A 51 5.15 8.12 -18.15
CA PRO A 51 4.03 7.93 -17.25
C PRO A 51 3.69 6.45 -17.19
N PRO A 52 3.41 5.91 -15.99
CA PRO A 52 3.17 4.49 -15.82
C PRO A 52 1.94 4.08 -16.63
N LEU A 53 1.99 2.87 -17.20
CA LEU A 53 0.85 2.30 -17.91
C LEU A 53 -0.38 2.30 -16.99
N PRO A 54 -1.56 2.74 -17.47
CA PRO A 54 -2.75 2.83 -16.64
C PRO A 54 -3.13 1.48 -16.06
N ASN A 55 -3.19 1.42 -14.73
CA ASN A 55 -3.68 0.24 -14.02
C ASN A 55 -5.21 0.23 -14.04
N PHE A 56 -5.81 -0.64 -14.86
CA PHE A 56 -7.26 -0.73 -15.01
C PHE A 56 -8.00 -1.17 -13.72
N GLU A 57 -7.38 -1.97 -12.86
CA GLU A 57 -7.94 -2.30 -11.53
C GLU A 57 -8.03 -1.05 -10.65
N LYS A 58 -7.01 -0.16 -10.72
CA LYS A 58 -7.01 1.12 -10.02
C LYS A 58 -8.08 2.06 -10.57
N LYS A 59 -8.18 2.23 -11.90
CA LYS A 59 -9.24 3.04 -12.54
C LYS A 59 -10.64 2.60 -12.08
N GLN A 60 -10.91 1.29 -12.13
CA GLN A 60 -12.19 0.74 -11.67
C GLN A 60 -12.43 0.98 -10.17
N GLN A 61 -11.38 0.97 -9.34
CA GLN A 61 -11.48 1.33 -7.93
C GLN A 61 -11.79 2.82 -7.73
N MET A 62 -11.15 3.70 -8.51
CA MET A 62 -11.38 5.15 -8.45
C MET A 62 -12.83 5.49 -8.81
N PHE A 63 -13.35 4.91 -9.91
CA PHE A 63 -14.76 5.07 -10.31
C PHE A 63 -15.74 4.59 -9.23
N ASN A 64 -15.57 3.36 -8.73
CA ASN A 64 -16.58 2.75 -7.85
C ASN A 64 -16.56 3.27 -6.40
N LYS A 65 -15.37 3.59 -5.87
CA LYS A 65 -15.22 3.90 -4.44
C LYS A 65 -14.87 5.35 -4.16
N VAL A 66 -14.07 5.97 -5.04
CA VAL A 66 -13.51 7.29 -4.77
C VAL A 66 -14.41 8.38 -5.33
N ARG A 67 -14.97 8.20 -6.54
CA ARG A 67 -15.82 9.19 -7.23
C ARG A 67 -16.95 9.77 -6.37
N MET A 68 -17.53 8.97 -5.47
CA MET A 68 -18.59 9.45 -4.55
C MET A 68 -18.14 10.55 -3.59
N TYR A 69 -16.86 10.57 -3.20
CA TYR A 69 -16.28 11.54 -2.28
C TYR A 69 -15.55 12.67 -3.01
N VAL A 70 -15.52 12.64 -4.34
CA VAL A 70 -14.86 13.66 -5.15
C VAL A 70 -15.82 14.83 -5.33
N PRO A 71 -15.40 16.07 -5.00
CA PRO A 71 -16.18 17.27 -5.29
C PRO A 71 -16.49 17.40 -6.78
N ASP A 72 -17.62 18.01 -7.13
CA ASP A 72 -18.12 18.07 -8.51
C ASP A 72 -17.12 18.72 -9.47
N GLU A 73 -16.32 19.67 -8.99
CA GLU A 73 -15.28 20.36 -9.76
C GLU A 73 -14.21 19.41 -10.30
N PHE A 74 -13.99 18.27 -9.64
CA PHE A 74 -12.95 17.29 -9.99
C PHE A 74 -13.53 15.99 -10.56
N ARG A 75 -14.85 15.85 -10.65
CA ARG A 75 -15.50 14.62 -11.17
C ARG A 75 -15.31 14.41 -12.67
N SER A 76 -14.96 15.47 -13.41
CA SER A 76 -14.66 15.43 -14.85
C SER A 76 -13.23 15.03 -15.17
N ASP A 77 -12.39 14.76 -14.17
CA ASP A 77 -11.04 14.24 -14.42
C ASP A 77 -11.13 12.79 -14.99
N PRO A 78 -10.42 12.48 -16.10
CA PRO A 78 -10.39 11.15 -16.72
C PRO A 78 -10.05 9.99 -15.77
N ILE A 79 -9.39 10.25 -14.63
CA ILE A 79 -9.13 9.23 -13.62
C ILE A 79 -10.41 8.67 -12.97
N TYR A 80 -11.49 9.45 -12.99
CA TYR A 80 -12.79 9.08 -12.42
C TYR A 80 -13.79 8.64 -13.46
N ASP A 81 -13.45 8.59 -14.74
CA ASP A 81 -14.38 8.14 -15.78
C ASP A 81 -14.76 6.67 -15.62
N ALA A 82 -15.93 6.34 -16.17
CA ALA A 82 -16.37 4.95 -16.23
C ALA A 82 -15.34 4.12 -17.02
N PRO A 83 -14.85 3.00 -16.46
CA PRO A 83 -13.97 2.10 -17.20
C PRO A 83 -14.66 1.61 -18.47
N ASN A 84 -13.92 1.51 -19.58
CA ASN A 84 -14.43 0.91 -20.81
C ASN A 84 -14.56 -0.62 -20.66
N ASP A 85 -15.41 -1.28 -21.45
CA ASP A 85 -15.69 -2.73 -21.33
C ASP A 85 -14.41 -3.58 -21.46
N GLU A 86 -13.47 -3.18 -22.33
CA GLU A 86 -12.17 -3.84 -22.47
C GLU A 86 -11.24 -3.63 -21.25
N GLU A 87 -11.32 -2.47 -20.60
CA GLU A 87 -10.56 -2.16 -19.39
C GLU A 87 -11.08 -2.98 -18.20
N GLU A 88 -12.40 -3.18 -18.13
CA GLU A 88 -13.03 -4.02 -17.11
C GLU A 88 -12.64 -5.50 -17.25
N GLN A 89 -12.58 -6.02 -18.48
CA GLN A 89 -12.12 -7.40 -18.70
C GLN A 89 -10.68 -7.61 -18.23
N LYS A 90 -9.76 -6.69 -18.58
CA LYS A 90 -8.36 -6.73 -18.13
C LYS A 90 -8.26 -6.63 -16.60
N ALA A 91 -9.05 -5.77 -15.96
CA ALA A 91 -9.09 -5.64 -14.50
C ALA A 91 -9.59 -6.92 -13.82
N ASN A 92 -10.64 -7.54 -14.35
CA ASN A 92 -11.22 -8.77 -13.81
C ASN A 92 -10.28 -9.97 -14.00
N GLU A 93 -9.59 -10.07 -15.13
CA GLU A 93 -8.58 -11.09 -15.36
C GLU A 93 -7.40 -10.93 -14.39
N ALA A 94 -6.89 -9.71 -14.22
CA ALA A 94 -5.82 -9.41 -13.26
C ALA A 94 -6.23 -9.77 -11.82
N LYS A 95 -7.45 -9.39 -11.40
CA LYS A 95 -8.01 -9.77 -10.08
C LYS A 95 -8.09 -11.29 -9.93
N LYS A 96 -8.55 -12.00 -10.96
CA LYS A 96 -8.68 -13.46 -10.96
C LYS A 96 -7.31 -14.12 -10.87
N ALA A 97 -6.31 -13.64 -11.62
CA ALA A 97 -4.93 -14.11 -11.55
C ALA A 97 -4.33 -13.92 -10.14
N ARG A 98 -4.51 -12.74 -9.54
CA ARG A 98 -4.07 -12.45 -8.17
C ARG A 98 -4.74 -13.34 -7.13
N ARG A 99 -6.06 -13.58 -7.24
CA ARG A 99 -6.78 -14.52 -6.36
C ARG A 99 -6.29 -15.96 -6.52
N LYS A 100 -6.00 -16.41 -7.74
CA LYS A 100 -5.43 -17.75 -8.00
C LYS A 100 -4.00 -17.87 -7.44
N ALA A 101 -3.15 -16.87 -7.61
CA ALA A 101 -1.79 -16.87 -7.10
C ALA A 101 -1.75 -16.90 -5.56
N SER A 102 -2.59 -16.11 -4.89
CA SER A 102 -2.72 -16.12 -3.43
C SER A 102 -3.29 -17.43 -2.90
N ALA A 103 -4.27 -18.03 -3.58
CA ALA A 103 -4.79 -19.35 -3.22
C ALA A 103 -3.73 -20.47 -3.36
N LYS A 104 -2.89 -20.43 -4.39
CA LYS A 104 -1.77 -21.38 -4.56
C LYS A 104 -0.74 -21.22 -3.45
N LYS A 105 -0.34 -20.00 -3.11
CA LYS A 105 0.59 -19.74 -2.00
C LYS A 105 0.05 -20.23 -0.65
N LYS A 106 -1.25 -20.03 -0.39
CA LYS A 106 -1.90 -20.56 0.82
C LYS A 106 -1.89 -22.08 0.88
N LYS A 107 -2.17 -22.76 -0.24
CA LYS A 107 -2.12 -24.23 -0.32
C LYS A 107 -0.72 -24.79 -0.06
N VAL A 108 0.31 -24.16 -0.63
CA VAL A 108 1.71 -24.56 -0.40
C VAL A 108 2.12 -24.36 1.06
N ALA A 109 1.69 -23.26 1.69
CA ALA A 109 1.95 -23.01 3.11
C ALA A 109 1.24 -24.00 4.03
N THR A 110 -0.01 -24.40 3.71
CA THR A 110 -0.73 -25.42 4.49
C THR A 110 -0.12 -26.82 4.30
N THR A 111 0.25 -27.21 3.08
CA THR A 111 0.92 -28.51 2.86
C THR A 111 2.32 -28.57 3.45
N ALA A 112 3.05 -27.45 3.48
CA ALA A 112 4.35 -27.36 4.16
C ALA A 112 4.23 -27.37 5.69
N ALA A 113 3.11 -26.87 6.24
CA ALA A 113 2.80 -26.97 7.66
C ALA A 113 2.41 -28.41 8.06
N GLU A 114 1.57 -29.09 7.27
CA GLU A 114 1.19 -30.49 7.51
C GLU A 114 2.38 -31.46 7.37
N ALA A 115 3.32 -31.21 6.45
CA ALA A 115 4.54 -32.02 6.33
C ALA A 115 5.51 -31.86 7.52
N LYS A 116 5.38 -30.80 8.34
CA LYS A 116 6.14 -30.65 9.58
C LYS A 116 5.47 -31.32 10.79
N GLU A 117 4.19 -31.69 10.69
CA GLU A 117 3.43 -32.27 11.81
C GLU A 117 3.57 -33.81 11.88
N THR A 118 4.02 -34.48 10.81
CA THR A 118 4.24 -35.95 10.80
C THR A 118 5.60 -36.41 11.33
N THR A 119 6.45 -35.51 11.84
CA THR A 119 7.77 -35.86 12.38
C THR A 119 7.96 -35.29 13.78
N SER A 120 7.11 -35.65 14.73
CA SER A 120 7.51 -35.68 16.16
C SER A 120 6.47 -36.40 17.03
N ALA A 121 6.80 -37.62 17.43
CA ALA A 121 6.29 -38.28 18.62
C ALA A 121 7.47 -39.10 19.21
N PRO A 122 7.53 -39.34 20.54
CA PRO A 122 7.97 -38.36 21.54
C PRO A 122 9.01 -38.94 22.53
N ALA A 123 9.82 -38.11 23.17
CA ALA A 123 10.54 -38.38 24.43
C ALA A 123 11.11 -37.04 24.94
N GLY A 124 10.58 -36.42 25.99
CA GLY A 124 11.01 -36.59 27.39
C GLY A 124 12.18 -35.63 27.67
N GLY A 125 12.24 -34.76 28.69
CA GLY A 125 11.41 -34.39 29.83
C GLY A 125 12.15 -33.27 30.61
N GLU A 126 11.45 -32.63 31.56
CA GLU A 126 11.95 -31.79 32.68
C GLU A 126 12.69 -30.47 32.35
N ALA A 127 12.64 -29.37 33.10
CA ALA A 127 11.99 -28.87 34.32
C ALA A 127 12.09 -27.31 34.22
N GLY A 128 11.16 -26.47 34.67
CA GLY A 128 10.82 -26.11 36.05
C GLY A 128 10.02 -24.79 36.00
N GLU A 129 8.79 -24.78 36.52
CA GLU A 129 8.34 -24.09 37.76
C GLU A 129 8.02 -22.59 37.54
N GLN A 130 6.72 -22.26 37.41
CA GLN A 130 5.78 -21.81 38.48
C GLN A 130 5.83 -20.26 38.64
N GLU A 131 4.74 -19.50 38.77
CA GLU A 131 3.37 -19.82 39.18
C GLU A 131 2.39 -18.69 38.77
N SER A 132 1.13 -19.09 38.50
CA SER A 132 -0.19 -18.51 38.90
C SER A 132 -0.46 -17.00 38.80
N GLU A 133 -1.64 -16.47 38.51
CA GLU A 133 -3.05 -16.91 38.47
C GLU A 133 -3.84 -15.70 37.89
N ALA A 134 -5.07 -15.70 37.39
CA ALA A 134 -6.19 -16.63 37.34
C ALA A 134 -7.05 -16.23 36.11
N ALA A 135 -7.45 -17.17 35.25
CA ALA A 135 -8.81 -17.75 35.15
C ALA A 135 -9.91 -16.74 34.75
N GLY A 136 -10.81 -16.98 33.79
CA GLY A 136 -11.17 -18.15 32.97
C GLY A 136 -12.11 -17.65 31.86
N ALA A 137 -12.15 -18.25 30.68
CA ALA A 137 -12.91 -19.46 30.34
C ALA A 137 -14.07 -19.13 29.37
N LYS A 138 -13.88 -19.57 28.11
CA LYS A 138 -14.86 -20.21 27.22
C LYS A 138 -16.16 -19.46 26.88
N HIS A 139 -16.34 -19.13 25.59
CA HIS A 139 -17.51 -19.50 24.77
C HIS A 139 -17.12 -19.35 23.28
N ALA A 140 -16.85 -20.43 22.54
CA ALA A 140 -17.83 -21.30 21.87
C ALA A 140 -18.68 -20.58 20.81
N LYS A 141 -18.38 -20.92 19.55
CA LYS A 141 -19.15 -20.81 18.29
C LYS A 141 -20.60 -20.34 18.44
N GLN A 142 -21.04 -19.37 17.62
CA GLN A 142 -22.23 -19.54 16.77
C GLN A 142 -22.21 -18.65 15.49
N PRO A 143 -22.61 -19.18 14.32
CA PRO A 143 -22.81 -18.43 13.08
C PRO A 143 -24.23 -17.83 13.03
N ARG A 144 -24.39 -16.58 12.60
CA ARG A 144 -25.72 -15.99 12.39
C ARG A 144 -26.00 -15.76 10.90
N LYS A 145 -26.72 -16.70 10.31
CA LYS A 145 -27.53 -16.49 9.09
C LYS A 145 -28.69 -15.54 9.41
N ARG A 146 -29.07 -14.71 8.43
CA ARG A 146 -30.43 -14.18 8.15
C ARG A 146 -30.38 -13.64 6.71
N ALA A 147 -30.86 -14.40 5.72
CA ALA A 147 -32.25 -14.56 5.25
C ALA A 147 -32.72 -13.40 4.34
N ARG A 148 -32.90 -13.77 3.06
CA ARG A 148 -33.54 -13.04 1.94
C ARG A 148 -34.89 -12.45 2.35
N LYS A 149 -35.16 -11.21 1.96
CA LYS A 149 -36.53 -10.71 1.82
C LYS A 149 -36.67 -10.03 0.47
N GLU A 150 -37.46 -10.66 -0.37
CA GLU A 150 -38.02 -10.15 -1.61
C GLU A 150 -39.34 -9.46 -1.25
N LYS A 151 -39.56 -8.28 -1.81
CA LYS A 151 -40.87 -7.75 -2.22
C LYS A 151 -40.63 -6.53 -3.10
#